data_AF-A0A2G6ZKS4-F1
#
_entry.id   AF-A0A2G6ZKS4-F1
#
_cell.length_a   1.000
_cell.length_b   1.000
_cell.length_c   1.000
_cell.angle_alpha   90.00
_cell.angle_beta   90.00
_cell.angle_gamma   90.00
#
_symmetry.space_group_name_H-M   'P 1'
#
loop_
_entity.id
_entity.type
_entity.pdbx_description
1 polymer ?
#
loop_
_entity_poly.entity_id
_entity_poly.type
_entity_poly.pdbx_seq_one_letter_code
_entity_poly.pdbx_strand_id
1 'polypeptide(L)' 'MKPTKLTRAQRTMLHNAVHGRPLGTSLTRNSTSHKTHSTIQALHRAGMLAGIDHHPTEAGRAYFTTSQQKSPEFGA' A
#
# COMPACT_ATOMS: atom_id res chain seq x y z
N MET A 1 -11.76 -10.79 -10.98
CA MET A 1 -11.57 -9.39 -10.51
C MET A 1 -10.18 -8.92 -10.94
N LYS A 2 -10.06 -7.78 -11.64
CA LYS A 2 -8.76 -7.29 -12.13
C LYS A 2 -7.92 -6.80 -10.93
N PRO A 3 -6.61 -7.10 -10.84
CA PRO A 3 -5.76 -6.56 -9.78
C PRO A 3 -5.70 -5.04 -9.96
N THR A 4 -6.35 -4.31 -9.06
CA THR A 4 -6.37 -2.86 -9.08
C THR A 4 -4.96 -2.35 -8.82
N LYS A 5 -4.24 -1.94 -9.87
CA LYS A 5 -2.91 -1.34 -9.73
C LYS A 5 -3.05 -0.10 -8.85
N LEU A 6 -2.44 -0.13 -7.66
CA LEU A 6 -2.41 0.99 -6.74
C LEU A 6 -1.78 2.21 -7.43
N THR A 7 -2.34 3.39 -7.17
CA THR A 7 -1.73 4.65 -7.59
C THR A 7 -0.38 4.85 -6.88
N ARG A 8 0.48 5.72 -7.43
CA ARG A 8 1.80 6.00 -6.83
C ARG A 8 1.69 6.43 -5.35
N ALA A 9 0.69 7.25 -5.02
CA ALA A 9 0.41 7.67 -3.64
C ALA A 9 0.00 6.50 -2.74
N GLN A 10 -0.93 5.65 -3.20
CA GLN A 10 -1.37 4.45 -2.47
C GLN A 10 -0.21 3.50 -2.20
N ARG A 11 0.64 3.25 -3.22
CA ARG A 11 1.82 2.40 -3.08
C ARG A 11 2.82 2.98 -2.08
N THR A 12 3.09 4.28 -2.15
CA THR A 12 3.99 4.95 -1.20
C THR A 12 3.46 4.89 0.23
N MET A 13 2.16 5.12 0.44
CA MET A 13 1.56 5.05 1.79
C MET A 13 1.56 3.62 2.34
N LEU A 14 1.25 2.62 1.51
CA LEU A 14 1.29 1.22 1.92
C LEU A 14 2.73 0.80 2.25
N HIS A 15 3.71 1.24 1.46
CA HIS A 15 5.12 1.01 1.74
C HIS A 15 5.53 1.62 3.09
N ASN A 16 5.09 2.85 3.38
CA ASN A 16 5.34 3.48 4.68
C ASN A 16 4.71 2.67 5.83
N ALA A 17 3.46 2.22 5.68
CA ALA A 17 2.78 1.38 6.67
C ALA A 17 3.54 0.08 6.94
N VAL A 18 4.01 -0.60 5.88
CA VAL A 18 4.80 -1.85 5.96
C VAL A 18 6.12 -1.64 6.68
N HIS A 19 6.78 -0.49 6.47
CA HIS A 19 8.06 -0.17 7.10
C HIS A 19 7.93 0.57 8.45
N GLY A 20 6.73 0.71 9.01
CA GLY A 20 6.51 1.44 10.27
C GLY A 20 6.80 2.93 10.19
N ARG A 21 6.80 3.50 8.99
CA ARG A 21 6.99 4.93 8.75
C ARG A 21 5.65 5.67 8.79
N PRO A 22 5.63 6.96 9.16
CA PRO A 22 4.40 7.74 9.10
C PRO A 22 3.86 7.77 7.66
N LEU A 23 2.57 7.53 7.50
CA LEU A 23 1.96 7.33 6.18
C LEU A 23 2.16 8.54 5.26
N GLY A 24 2.17 9.75 5.84
CA GLY A 24 2.33 11.02 5.13
C GLY A 24 3.77 11.41 4.80
N THR A 25 4.80 10.72 5.29
CA THR A 25 6.21 11.17 5.21
C THR A 25 6.76 11.29 3.78
N SER A 26 6.12 10.66 2.80
CA SER A 26 6.51 10.75 1.38
C SER A 26 5.45 11.36 0.47
N LEU A 27 4.35 11.88 1.03
CA LEU A 27 3.44 12.72 0.29
C LEU A 27 3.92 14.17 0.42
N THR A 28 4.13 14.83 -0.71
CA THR A 28 4.60 16.22 -0.76
C THR A 28 3.76 17.09 0.18
N ARG A 29 4.44 17.81 1.09
CA ARG A 29 3.91 18.58 2.23
C ARG A 29 2.71 19.49 1.90
N ASN A 30 2.48 19.81 0.62
CA ASN A 30 1.45 20.73 0.14
C ASN A 30 0.17 20.06 -0.41
N SER A 31 -0.02 18.74 -0.24
CA SER A 31 -1.21 18.01 -0.73
C SER A 31 -1.79 17.01 0.29
N THR A 32 -1.39 17.13 1.55
CA THR A 32 -1.37 16.04 2.53
C THR A 32 -2.63 15.85 3.36
N SER A 33 -3.65 16.70 3.31
CA SER A 33 -4.85 16.45 4.14
C SER A 33 -5.93 15.66 3.39
N HIS A 34 -6.50 16.23 2.33
CA HIS A 34 -7.58 15.58 1.58
C HIS A 34 -7.12 14.32 0.82
N LYS A 35 -6.01 14.38 0.08
CA LYS A 35 -5.54 13.24 -0.73
C LYS A 35 -5.05 12.09 0.15
N THR A 36 -4.43 12.36 1.30
CA THR A 36 -3.98 11.33 2.24
C THR A 36 -5.17 10.56 2.81
N HIS A 37 -6.21 11.27 3.24
CA HIS A 37 -7.41 10.63 3.78
C HIS A 37 -8.12 9.77 2.74
N SER A 38 -8.32 10.27 1.51
CA SER A 38 -8.89 9.45 0.42
C SER A 38 -8.03 8.23 0.08
N THR A 39 -6.71 8.37 0.19
CA THR A 39 -5.77 7.27 -0.08
C THR A 39 -5.84 6.20 1.00
N ILE A 40 -5.91 6.57 2.27
CA ILE A 40 -6.11 5.65 3.40
C ILE A 40 -7.43 4.90 3.25
N GLN A 41 -8.53 5.61 2.96
CA GLN A 41 -9.83 4.98 2.74
C GLN A 41 -9.79 3.99 1.58
N ALA A 42 -9.11 4.32 0.48
CA ALA A 42 -8.97 3.42 -0.65
C ALA A 42 -8.17 2.15 -0.26
N LEU A 43 -7.13 2.28 0.56
CA LEU A 43 -6.35 1.13 1.05
C LEU A 43 -7.14 0.29 2.06
N HIS A 44 -8.00 0.89 2.89
CA HIS A 44 -8.95 0.18 3.74
C HIS A 44 -9.97 -0.59 2.91
N ARG A 45 -10.55 0.04 1.86
CA ARG A 45 -11.47 -0.65 0.94
C ARG A 45 -10.80 -1.77 0.16
N ALA A 46 -9.51 -1.63 -0.15
CA ALA A 46 -8.71 -2.67 -0.78
C ALA A 46 -8.30 -3.79 0.20
N GLY A 47 -8.62 -3.67 1.49
CA GLY A 47 -8.24 -4.64 2.51
C GLY A 47 -6.74 -4.69 2.80
N MET A 48 -5.98 -3.67 2.39
CA MET A 48 -4.52 -3.59 2.53
C MET A 48 -4.07 -2.93 3.84
N LEU A 49 -4.94 -2.09 4.40
CA LEU A 49 -4.78 -1.48 5.72
C LEU A 49 -6.00 -1.82 6.59
N ALA A 50 -5.78 -1.98 7.89
CA ALA A 50 -6.82 -2.24 8.87
C ALA A 50 -6.56 -1.47 10.17
N GLY A 51 -7.63 -1.31 10.95
CA GLY A 51 -7.59 -0.62 12.25
C GLY A 51 -7.53 0.90 12.16
N ILE A 52 -7.64 1.54 13.32
CA ILE A 52 -7.56 3.01 13.46
C ILE A 52 -6.13 3.52 13.29
N ASP A 53 -5.15 2.69 13.61
CA ASP A 53 -3.72 2.97 13.44
C ASP A 53 -3.21 2.71 12.02
N HIS A 54 -4.10 2.31 11.09
CA HIS A 54 -3.77 2.07 9.68
C HIS A 54 -2.66 1.03 9.50
N HIS A 55 -2.73 -0.07 10.25
CA HIS A 55 -1.74 -1.13 10.18
C HIS A 55 -1.85 -1.90 8.85
N PRO A 56 -0.72 -2.27 8.23
CA PRO A 56 -0.73 -3.09 7.03
C PRO A 56 -1.24 -4.50 7.34
N THR A 57 -2.24 -4.93 6.59
CA THR A 57 -2.76 -6.30 6.65
C THR A 57 -1.82 -7.28 5.96
N GLU A 58 -2.11 -8.57 6.08
CA GLU A 58 -1.38 -9.61 5.33
C GLU A 58 -1.43 -9.34 3.82
N ALA A 59 -2.56 -8.92 3.28
CA ALA A 59 -2.69 -8.54 1.87
C ALA A 59 -1.83 -7.32 1.49
N GLY A 60 -1.75 -6.32 2.38
CA GLY A 60 -0.91 -5.14 2.18
C GLY A 60 0.58 -5.46 2.16
N ARG A 61 1.02 -6.39 3.03
CA ARG A 61 2.39 -6.92 3.05
C ARG A 61 2.66 -7.79 1.82
N ALA A 62 1.71 -8.66 1.48
CA ALA A 62 1.74 -9.52 0.31
C ALA A 62 1.89 -8.72 -0.98
N TYR A 63 1.32 -7.52 -1.08
CA TYR A 63 1.48 -6.66 -2.26
C TYR A 63 2.95 -6.36 -2.62
N PHE A 64 3.83 -6.22 -1.63
CA PHE A 64 5.26 -5.98 -1.86
C PHE A 64 6.09 -7.27 -1.99
N THR A 65 5.67 -8.37 -1.35
CA THR A 65 6.35 -9.67 -1.50
C THR A 65 5.92 -10.40 -2.77
N THR A 66 4.70 -10.21 -3.28
CA THR A 66 4.25 -10.77 -4.56
C THR A 66 4.99 -10.20 -5.77
N SER A 67 5.57 -9.00 -5.65
CA SER A 67 6.52 -8.48 -6.66
C SER A 67 7.86 -9.21 -6.64
N GLN A 68 8.20 -9.92 -5.55
CA GLN A 68 9.35 -10.82 -5.43
C GLN A 68 9.01 -12.28 -5.75
N GLN A 69 7.71 -12.63 -5.86
CA GLN A 69 7.23 -13.98 -6.23
C GLN A 69 6.73 -14.07 -7.67
N LYS A 70 7.25 -13.24 -8.59
CA LYS A 70 7.46 -13.78 -9.95
C LYS A 70 8.67 -14.70 -9.86
N SER A 71 8.46 -15.87 -9.25
CA SER A 71 9.39 -16.99 -9.30
C SER A 71 9.84 -17.19 -10.75
N PRO A 72 11.14 -17.42 -10.99
CA PRO A 72 11.64 -17.70 -12.32
C PRO A 72 10.92 -18.94 -12.86
N GLU A 73 10.45 -18.80 -14.08
CA GLU A 73 10.23 -19.91 -15.00
C GLU A 73 11.55 -20.69 -15.07
N PHE A 74 11.69 -21.73 -14.25
CA PHE A 74 12.66 -22.79 -14.50
C PHE A 74 11.87 -23.96 -15.03
N GLY A 75 11.89 -24.07 -16.36
CA GLY A 75 11.47 -25.27 -17.06
C GLY A 75 12.39 -26.45 -16.71
N ALA A 76 11.78 -27.62 -16.71
CA ALA A 76 12.38 -28.91 -17.04
C ALA A 76 11.24 -29.80 -17.53
#